data_AF-G9MWX9-F1
#
_entry.id   AF-G9MWX9-F1
#
_cell.length_a   1.000
_cell.length_b   1.000
_cell.length_c   1.000
_cell.angle_alpha   90.00
_cell.angle_beta   90.00
_cell.angle_gamma   90.00
#
_symmetry.space_group_name_H-M   'P 1'
#
loop_
_entity.id
_entity.type
_entity.pdbx_description
1 polymer ?
#
loop_
_entity_poly.entity_id
_entity_poly.type
_entity_poly.pdbx_seq_one_letter_code
_entity_poly.pdbx_strand_id
1 'polypeptide(L)'
;MSRYASQQTDDKQLYDTVGSNIPEGQVQDDSYVTSRKEPIPVESDNAVVEDPVQTSLADTDQQLEQDEKEAIDKSNIIDQRTRGSKPRGSYKEPGDEPMGLTE
;
A
#
# COMPACT_ATOMS: atom_id res chain seq x y z
N MET A 1 55.23 46.12 -0.27
CA MET A 1 54.55 44.91 -0.79
C MET A 1 53.25 45.35 -1.46
N SER A 2 53.15 45.28 -2.78
CA SER A 2 51.90 45.62 -3.50
C SER A 2 51.58 44.47 -4.44
N ARG A 3 50.35 43.96 -4.31
CA ARG A 3 49.84 42.73 -4.93
C ARG A 3 49.56 42.96 -6.40
N TYR A 4 50.21 42.20 -7.28
CA TYR A 4 49.73 41.98 -8.63
C TYR A 4 48.59 40.95 -8.54
N ALA A 5 47.35 41.39 -8.63
CA ALA A 5 46.21 40.51 -8.82
C ALA A 5 45.92 40.47 -10.32
N SER A 6 46.25 39.35 -10.95
CA SER A 6 45.80 39.02 -12.30
C SER A 6 44.27 39.06 -12.30
N GLN A 7 43.67 39.95 -13.09
CA GLN A 7 42.24 39.87 -13.36
C GLN A 7 42.03 38.62 -14.22
N GLN A 8 41.56 37.54 -13.61
CA GLN A 8 40.88 36.49 -14.35
C GLN A 8 39.63 37.12 -14.95
N THR A 9 39.66 37.35 -16.25
CA THR A 9 38.44 37.57 -17.02
C THR A 9 37.68 36.26 -16.97
N ASP A 10 36.63 36.18 -16.16
CA ASP A 10 35.67 35.09 -16.21
C ASP A 10 35.21 34.95 -17.67
N ASP A 11 35.45 33.78 -18.26
CA ASP A 11 34.93 33.37 -19.56
C ASP A 11 33.39 33.24 -19.48
N LYS A 12 32.68 34.36 -19.36
CA LYS A 12 31.22 34.44 -19.33
C LYS A 12 30.62 34.44 -20.73
N GLN A 13 31.14 33.63 -21.65
CA GLN A 13 30.66 33.59 -23.04
C GLN A 13 30.31 32.18 -23.53
N LEU A 14 30.12 31.21 -22.62
CA LEU A 14 29.76 29.84 -23.01
C LEU A 14 28.40 29.35 -22.46
N TYR A 15 27.53 30.24 -21.97
CA TYR A 15 26.19 29.85 -21.50
C TYR A 15 25.05 30.46 -22.34
N ASP A 16 25.32 31.39 -23.25
CA ASP A 16 24.27 32.06 -24.04
C ASP A 16 23.93 31.31 -25.34
N THR A 17 24.86 30.54 -25.90
CA THR A 17 24.64 29.82 -27.18
C THR A 17 24.05 28.41 -27.00
N VAL A 18 24.05 27.88 -25.77
CA VAL A 18 23.54 26.53 -25.45
C VAL A 18 22.15 26.55 -24.77
N GLY A 19 21.63 27.74 -24.43
CA GLY A 19 20.46 27.91 -23.58
C GLY A 19 19.08 27.69 -24.21
N SER A 20 18.98 27.27 -25.48
CA SER A 20 17.68 27.05 -26.14
C SER A 20 17.52 25.72 -26.88
N ASN A 21 18.55 24.87 -26.91
CA ASN A 21 18.50 23.58 -27.64
C ASN A 21 18.81 22.36 -26.77
N ILE A 22 18.82 22.50 -25.45
CA ILE A 22 18.94 21.36 -24.54
C ILE A 22 17.52 20.92 -24.19
N PRO A 23 17.04 19.76 -24.66
CA PRO A 23 15.74 19.25 -24.25
C PRO A 23 15.76 19.02 -22.73
N GLU A 24 14.76 19.54 -22.01
CA GLU A 24 14.65 19.52 -20.54
C GLU A 24 14.44 18.11 -19.94
N GLY A 25 14.79 17.05 -20.66
CA GLY A 25 14.70 15.66 -20.18
C GLY A 25 13.29 15.10 -20.08
N GLN A 26 12.24 15.91 -20.23
CA GLN A 26 10.85 15.45 -20.27
C GLN A 26 10.41 15.23 -21.72
N VAL A 27 10.91 14.16 -22.34
CA VAL A 27 10.41 13.71 -23.64
C VAL A 27 9.21 12.81 -23.39
N GLN A 28 8.02 13.31 -23.68
CA GLN A 28 6.80 12.50 -23.68
C GLN A 28 6.89 11.59 -24.91
N ASP A 29 7.10 10.29 -24.69
CA ASP A 29 7.20 9.29 -25.76
C ASP A 29 6.27 8.13 -25.43
N ASP A 30 5.26 7.92 -26.27
CA ASP A 30 4.30 6.81 -26.15
C ASP A 30 4.59 5.70 -27.19
N SER A 31 5.77 5.69 -27.81
CA SER A 31 6.11 4.72 -28.87
C SER A 31 6.14 3.26 -28.41
N TYR A 32 6.24 3.02 -27.11
CA TYR A 32 6.18 1.70 -26.48
C TYR A 32 4.75 1.23 -26.15
N VAL A 33 3.75 2.09 -26.28
CA VAL A 33 2.35 1.78 -25.94
C VAL A 33 1.77 0.82 -26.95
N THR A 34 1.11 -0.23 -26.47
CA THR A 34 0.61 -1.29 -27.34
C THR A 34 -0.91 -1.34 -27.40
N SER A 35 -1.44 -2.01 -28.42
CA SER A 35 -2.88 -2.11 -28.59
C SER A 35 -3.47 -3.15 -27.63
N ARG A 36 -4.70 -2.93 -27.14
CA ARG A 36 -5.44 -3.84 -26.22
C ARG A 36 -5.73 -5.25 -26.77
N LYS A 37 -5.16 -5.62 -27.91
CA LYS A 37 -5.32 -6.93 -28.57
C LYS A 37 -4.16 -7.88 -28.26
N GLU A 38 -3.10 -7.39 -27.63
CA GLU A 38 -1.95 -8.20 -27.23
C GLU A 38 -2.22 -8.92 -25.90
N PRO A 39 -1.54 -10.05 -25.62
CA PRO A 39 -1.72 -10.80 -24.38
C PRO A 39 -1.48 -9.98 -23.11
N ILE A 40 -0.56 -9.01 -23.16
CA ILE A 40 -0.28 -8.06 -22.08
C ILE A 40 -0.10 -6.68 -22.72
N PRO A 41 -1.14 -5.82 -22.72
CA PRO A 41 -1.03 -4.49 -23.27
C PRO A 41 -0.19 -3.58 -22.37
N VAL A 42 0.64 -2.74 -22.99
CA VAL A 42 1.43 -1.71 -22.30
C VAL A 42 0.72 -0.38 -22.44
N GLU A 43 0.43 0.28 -21.32
CA GLU A 43 -0.23 1.59 -21.26
C GLU A 43 0.81 2.72 -21.23
N SER A 44 0.42 3.93 -21.64
CA SER A 44 1.28 5.14 -21.60
C SER A 44 1.59 5.58 -20.18
N ASP A 45 2.71 6.29 -19.98
CA ASP A 45 3.09 6.87 -18.67
C ASP A 45 2.01 7.80 -18.09
N ASN A 46 1.22 8.46 -18.94
CA ASN A 46 0.14 9.37 -18.52
C ASN A 46 -1.24 8.70 -18.49
N ALA A 47 -1.32 7.38 -18.68
CA ALA A 47 -2.61 6.69 -18.67
C ALA A 47 -3.22 6.79 -17.26
N VAL A 48 -4.49 7.17 -17.19
CA VAL A 48 -5.23 7.19 -15.93
C VAL A 48 -5.46 5.75 -15.50
N VAL A 49 -4.75 5.32 -14.46
CA VAL A 49 -4.97 4.04 -13.82
C VAL A 49 -6.07 4.18 -12.78
N GLU A 50 -7.06 3.30 -12.82
CA GLU A 50 -8.08 3.23 -11.77
C GLU A 50 -7.43 2.72 -10.48
N ASP A 51 -7.42 3.57 -9.45
CA ASP A 51 -7.03 3.18 -8.10
C ASP A 51 -8.23 2.50 -7.42
N PRO A 52 -8.12 1.22 -7.01
CA PRO A 52 -9.18 0.56 -6.25
C PRO A 52 -9.44 1.24 -4.89
N VAL A 53 -8.50 2.07 -4.40
CA VAL A 53 -8.62 2.78 -3.13
C VAL A 53 -9.28 4.14 -3.34
N GLN A 54 -10.44 4.33 -2.70
CA GLN A 54 -11.06 5.65 -2.62
C GLN A 54 -10.35 6.47 -1.53
N THR A 55 -9.36 7.27 -1.94
CA THR A 55 -8.52 8.09 -1.04
C THR A 55 -9.31 8.99 -0.08
N SER A 56 -10.49 9.45 -0.50
CA SER A 56 -11.38 10.29 0.33
C SER A 56 -12.07 9.55 1.46
N LEU A 57 -12.22 8.22 1.37
CA LEU A 57 -12.86 7.38 2.38
C LEU A 57 -11.87 6.55 3.18
N ALA A 58 -10.71 6.26 2.59
CA ALA A 58 -9.70 5.38 3.18
C ALA A 58 -9.18 5.85 4.56
N ASP A 59 -9.11 7.16 4.80
CA ASP A 59 -8.64 7.75 6.08
C ASP A 59 -9.79 8.41 6.86
N THR A 60 -10.95 7.74 6.92
CA THR A 60 -12.12 8.23 7.65
C THR A 60 -12.44 7.36 8.86
N ASP A 61 -12.92 7.99 9.94
CA ASP A 61 -13.41 7.28 11.12
C ASP A 61 -14.53 6.27 10.79
N GLN A 62 -15.30 6.54 9.73
CA GLN A 62 -16.34 5.64 9.25
C GLN A 62 -15.77 4.31 8.76
N GLN A 63 -14.65 4.34 8.04
CA GLN A 63 -13.93 3.16 7.58
C GLN A 63 -13.45 2.33 8.78
N LEU A 64 -12.84 2.98 9.77
CA LEU A 64 -12.37 2.33 11.00
C LEU A 64 -13.51 1.64 11.76
N GLU A 65 -14.66 2.29 11.91
CA GLU A 65 -15.81 1.70 12.61
C GLU A 65 -16.36 0.47 11.86
N GLN A 66 -16.33 0.49 10.53
CA GLN A 66 -16.78 -0.64 9.71
C GLN A 66 -15.79 -1.82 9.82
N ASP A 67 -14.49 -1.54 9.76
CA ASP A 67 -13.43 -2.52 9.95
C ASP A 67 -13.51 -3.17 11.35
N GLU A 68 -13.77 -2.37 12.40
CA GLU A 68 -13.95 -2.88 13.76
C GLU A 68 -15.14 -3.85 13.89
N LYS A 69 -16.25 -3.57 13.19
CA LYS A 69 -17.44 -4.42 13.21
C LYS A 69 -17.20 -5.73 12.46
N GLU A 70 -16.45 -5.70 11.37
CA GLU A 70 -16.17 -6.89 10.56
C GLU A 70 -15.09 -7.77 11.21
N ALA A 71 -14.10 -7.16 11.86
CA ALA A 71 -13.01 -7.87 12.53
C ALA A 71 -13.43 -8.55 13.85
N ILE A 72 -14.42 -7.99 14.57
CA ILE A 72 -14.78 -8.44 15.92
C ILE A 72 -16.27 -8.80 16.01
N ASP A 73 -16.56 -10.11 16.02
CA ASP A 73 -17.88 -10.60 16.44
C ASP A 73 -18.01 -10.58 17.97
N LYS A 74 -18.66 -9.54 18.48
CA LYS A 74 -18.91 -9.33 19.91
C LYS A 74 -19.77 -10.44 20.54
N SER A 75 -20.53 -11.21 19.76
CA SER A 75 -21.34 -12.31 20.29
C SER A 75 -20.52 -13.52 20.72
N ASN A 76 -19.31 -13.68 20.17
CA ASN A 76 -18.36 -14.72 20.55
C ASN A 76 -17.44 -14.30 21.70
N ILE A 77 -17.51 -13.04 22.14
CA ILE A 77 -16.73 -12.55 23.26
C ILE A 77 -17.40 -13.02 24.56
N ILE A 78 -16.61 -13.68 25.39
CA ILE A 78 -16.99 -14.05 26.75
C ILE A 78 -16.53 -12.98 27.74
N ASP A 79 -17.45 -12.48 28.56
CA ASP A 79 -17.18 -11.39 29.53
C ASP A 79 -16.28 -11.81 30.71
N GLN A 80 -15.88 -13.08 30.79
CA GLN A 80 -15.17 -13.67 31.92
C GLN A 80 -13.85 -14.31 31.50
N ARG A 81 -12.88 -14.32 32.42
CA ARG A 81 -11.60 -15.02 32.22
C ARG A 81 -11.83 -16.52 32.21
N THR A 82 -11.41 -17.21 31.15
CA THR A 82 -11.44 -18.68 31.05
C THR A 82 -10.39 -19.37 31.91
N ARG A 83 -9.44 -18.62 32.48
CA ARG A 83 -8.35 -19.19 33.26
C ARG A 83 -8.88 -19.70 34.60
N GLY A 84 -9.08 -21.02 34.68
CA GLY A 84 -9.60 -21.72 35.86
C GLY A 84 -11.11 -21.97 35.85
N SER A 85 -11.84 -21.54 34.81
CA SER A 85 -13.26 -21.88 34.67
C SER A 85 -13.40 -23.35 34.30
N LYS A 86 -14.16 -24.12 35.10
CA LYS A 86 -14.57 -25.46 34.70
C LYS A 86 -15.45 -25.37 33.44
N PRO A 87 -15.36 -26.34 32.51
CA PRO A 87 -16.25 -26.36 31.35
C PRO A 87 -17.73 -26.30 31.79
N ARG A 88 -18.62 -25.80 30.91
CA ARG A 88 -20.07 -25.73 31.18
C ARG A 88 -20.73 -27.11 31.39
N GLY A 89 -19.99 -28.20 31.16
CA GLY A 89 -20.35 -29.58 31.52
C GLY A 89 -19.23 -30.26 32.31
N SER A 90 -19.33 -31.57 32.54
CA SER A 90 -18.23 -32.36 33.08
C SER A 90 -17.12 -32.53 32.04
N TYR A 91 -15.90 -32.78 32.50
CA TYR A 91 -14.86 -33.34 31.63
C TYR A 91 -15.39 -34.67 31.09
N LYS A 92 -15.40 -34.82 29.76
CA LYS A 92 -15.63 -36.11 29.10
C LYS A 92 -14.27 -36.69 28.77
N GLU A 93 -13.96 -37.82 29.37
CA GLU A 93 -12.81 -38.62 28.98
C GLU A 93 -13.17 -39.45 27.74
N PRO A 94 -12.21 -39.72 26.83
CA PRO A 94 -12.40 -40.71 25.77
C PRO A 94 -12.64 -42.09 26.42
N GLY A 95 -13.91 -42.46 26.59
CA GLY A 95 -14.34 -43.65 27.33
C GLY A 95 -15.68 -43.51 28.07
N ASP A 96 -16.15 -42.27 28.31
CA ASP A 96 -17.40 -41.97 29.02
C ASP A 96 -18.69 -42.20 28.18
N GLU A 97 -18.57 -42.76 26.98
CA GLU A 97 -19.74 -43.20 26.23
C GLU A 97 -20.35 -44.41 26.94
N PRO A 98 -21.67 -44.38 27.27
CA PRO A 98 -22.33 -45.56 27.76
C PRO A 98 -22.29 -46.62 26.65
N MET A 99 -21.35 -47.57 26.77
CA MET A 99 -21.42 -48.83 26.04
C MET A 99 -22.74 -49.46 26.48
N GLY A 100 -23.76 -49.43 25.61
CA GLY A 100 -25.17 -49.73 25.89
C GLY A 100 -25.46 -51.11 26.49
N LEU A 101 -24.93 -51.38 27.67
CA LEU A 101 -25.12 -52.52 28.53
C LEU A 101 -26.14 -52.10 29.59
N THR A 102 -27.35 -51.82 29.14
CA THR A 102 -28.52 -51.87 30.02
C THR A 102 -29.02 -53.31 29.99
N GLU A 103 -29.13 -53.92 31.18
CA GLU A 103 -29.59 -55.31 31.41
C GLU A 103 -30.93 -55.64 30.73
#